data_AF-F3YUB0-F1
#
_entry.id   AF-F3YUB0-F1
#
_cell.length_a   1.000
_cell.length_b   1.000
_cell.length_c   1.000
_cell.angle_alpha   90.00
_cell.angle_beta   90.00
_cell.angle_gamma   90.00
#
_symmetry.space_group_name_H-M   'P 1'
#
loop_
_entity.id
_entity.type
_entity.pdbx_description
1 polymer ?
#
loop_
_entity_poly.entity_id
_entity_poly.type
_entity_poly.pdbx_seq_one_letter_code
_entity_poly.pdbx_strand_id
1 'polypeptide(L)'
;MADHPCIEIRARSPECVPCRIRLRDLCDEFGVVLGKIAANLRGRFSHAVSEAARDDLVAEVAEAALRGVEGYEGRRGAAFSSWVWAIYLRKRVDFFRRGEPRSVSLDSLEPWQEPEAEDDKEAQDVAEAVYEAIRLMETSGEAECTRLFQDLYRFLGIGKKQKDLAEHYGLKVNSLNQRISRCRRRLKELMGLA
;
A
#
# COMPACT_ATOMS: atom_id res chain seq x y z
N MET A 1 -17.49 -21.30 17.48
CA MET A 1 -18.18 -20.09 17.98
C MET A 1 -17.24 -18.94 17.61
N ALA A 2 -17.51 -17.67 17.91
CA ALA A 2 -16.42 -16.69 17.84
C ALA A 2 -15.49 -17.01 19.02
N ASP A 3 -14.50 -17.87 18.80
CA ASP A 3 -13.69 -18.51 19.84
C ASP A 3 -12.58 -17.56 20.33
N HIS A 4 -12.96 -16.32 20.67
CA HIS A 4 -12.00 -15.37 21.21
C HIS A 4 -11.77 -15.68 22.69
N PRO A 5 -10.50 -15.84 23.16
CA PRO A 5 -10.18 -16.19 24.54
C PRO A 5 -10.86 -15.31 25.59
N CYS A 6 -11.01 -14.01 25.32
CA CYS A 6 -11.70 -13.09 26.24
C CYS A 6 -13.19 -13.39 26.46
N ILE A 7 -13.87 -14.06 25.53
CA ILE A 7 -15.30 -14.42 25.64
C ILE A 7 -15.46 -15.71 26.46
N GLU A 8 -14.61 -16.70 26.19
CA GLU A 8 -14.72 -18.05 26.77
C GLU A 8 -14.04 -18.15 28.15
N ILE A 9 -12.84 -17.59 28.26
CA ILE A 9 -11.99 -17.81 29.41
C ILE A 9 -12.33 -16.86 30.56
N ARG A 10 -12.87 -15.66 30.28
CA ARG A 10 -13.30 -14.67 31.29
C ARG A 10 -12.28 -14.49 32.43
N ALA A 11 -11.04 -14.14 32.09
CA ALA A 11 -9.93 -13.95 33.02
C ALA A 11 -9.43 -15.21 33.78
N ARG A 12 -9.86 -16.42 33.40
CA ARG A 12 -9.40 -17.67 34.05
C ARG A 12 -8.06 -18.21 33.53
N SER A 13 -7.51 -17.68 32.43
CA SER A 13 -6.21 -18.10 31.89
C SER A 13 -5.05 -17.37 32.59
N PRO A 14 -3.90 -18.04 32.80
CA PRO A 14 -2.65 -17.40 33.25
C PRO A 14 -2.24 -16.19 32.38
N GLU A 15 -2.54 -16.22 31.09
CA GLU A 15 -2.24 -15.12 30.16
C GLU A 15 -3.07 -13.86 30.43
N CYS A 16 -4.16 -13.99 31.19
CA CYS A 16 -4.97 -12.85 31.59
C CYS A 16 -4.34 -12.07 32.76
N VAL A 17 -3.30 -12.57 33.44
CA VAL A 17 -2.68 -11.91 34.60
C VAL A 17 -2.11 -10.52 34.23
N PRO A 18 -1.35 -10.33 33.14
CA PRO A 18 -0.89 -9.00 32.72
C PRO A 18 -1.91 -8.21 31.88
N CYS A 19 -3.16 -8.68 31.73
CA CYS A 19 -4.14 -8.04 30.87
C CYS A 19 -4.59 -6.68 31.41
N ARG A 20 -4.41 -5.61 30.63
CA ARG A 20 -4.76 -4.23 31.00
C ARG A 20 -6.24 -4.03 31.33
N ILE A 21 -7.13 -4.78 30.68
CA ILE A 21 -8.58 -4.74 30.97
C ILE A 21 -8.87 -5.40 32.33
N ARG A 22 -8.19 -6.51 32.64
CA ARG A 22 -8.32 -7.19 33.94
C ARG A 22 -7.78 -6.34 35.07
N LEU A 23 -6.63 -5.69 34.89
CA LEU A 23 -6.02 -4.80 35.88
C LEU A 23 -6.95 -3.63 36.29
N ARG A 24 -7.97 -3.35 35.48
CA ARG A 24 -8.97 -2.31 35.74
C ARG A 24 -10.34 -2.85 36.17
N ASP A 25 -10.44 -4.15 36.42
CA ASP A 25 -11.68 -4.82 36.82
C ASP A 25 -12.83 -4.70 35.80
N LEU A 26 -12.49 -4.59 34.50
CA LEU A 26 -13.46 -4.43 33.42
C LEU A 26 -13.70 -5.73 32.63
N CYS A 27 -13.19 -6.86 33.10
CA CYS A 27 -13.10 -8.09 32.29
C CYS A 27 -14.47 -8.72 32.02
N ASP A 28 -15.38 -8.71 33.00
CA ASP A 28 -16.73 -9.26 32.84
C ASP A 28 -17.57 -8.41 31.90
N GLU A 29 -17.56 -7.07 32.08
CA GLU A 29 -18.26 -6.15 31.18
C GLU A 29 -17.70 -6.28 29.75
N PHE A 30 -16.38 -6.40 29.61
CA PHE A 30 -15.73 -6.59 28.31
C PHE A 30 -16.21 -7.86 27.60
N GLY A 31 -16.22 -8.99 28.30
CA GLY A 31 -16.68 -10.27 27.75
C GLY A 31 -18.14 -10.22 27.30
N VAL A 32 -19.01 -9.58 28.08
CA VAL A 32 -20.43 -9.36 27.73
C VAL A 32 -20.55 -8.53 26.46
N VAL A 33 -19.78 -7.45 26.33
CA VAL A 33 -19.85 -6.56 25.16
C VAL A 33 -19.30 -7.22 23.90
N LEU A 34 -18.17 -7.93 23.99
CA LEU A 34 -17.64 -8.73 22.87
C LEU A 34 -18.63 -9.81 22.44
N GLY A 35 -19.28 -10.49 23.37
CA GLY A 35 -20.34 -11.46 23.07
C GLY A 35 -21.51 -10.84 22.30
N LYS A 36 -21.94 -9.63 22.70
CA LYS A 36 -22.98 -8.87 21.98
C LYS A 36 -22.53 -8.46 20.58
N ILE A 37 -21.27 -8.04 20.42
CA ILE A 37 -20.70 -7.70 19.10
C ILE A 37 -20.67 -8.94 18.20
N ALA A 38 -20.17 -10.07 18.69
CA ALA A 38 -20.12 -11.33 17.93
C ALA A 38 -21.54 -11.81 17.54
N ALA A 39 -22.52 -11.70 18.45
CA ALA A 39 -23.92 -11.99 18.13
C ALA A 39 -24.50 -11.03 17.07
N ASN A 40 -24.16 -9.74 17.15
CA ASN A 40 -24.59 -8.74 16.16
C ASN A 40 -24.02 -9.03 14.76
N LEU A 41 -22.73 -9.38 14.68
CA LEU A 41 -22.08 -9.76 13.42
C LEU A 41 -22.69 -11.02 12.83
N ARG A 42 -22.97 -12.03 13.66
CA ARG A 42 -23.64 -13.25 13.21
C ARG A 42 -25.06 -13.02 12.72
N GLY A 43 -25.84 -12.20 13.41
CA GLY A 43 -27.24 -11.95 13.04
C GLY A 43 -27.40 -11.02 11.85
N ARG A 44 -26.76 -9.85 11.87
CA ARG A 44 -27.01 -8.78 10.90
C ARG A 44 -26.14 -8.90 9.64
N PHE A 45 -25.02 -9.59 9.71
CA PHE A 45 -24.02 -9.63 8.64
C PHE A 45 -23.68 -11.06 8.19
N SER A 46 -24.51 -12.06 8.51
CA SER A 46 -24.31 -13.46 8.10
C SER A 46 -24.12 -13.67 6.61
N HIS A 47 -24.80 -12.88 5.78
CA HIS A 47 -24.76 -13.02 4.32
C HIS A 47 -23.73 -12.13 3.64
N ALA A 48 -23.21 -11.12 4.35
CA ALA A 48 -22.33 -10.10 3.78
C ALA A 48 -20.86 -10.26 4.17
N VAL A 49 -20.58 -11.06 5.20
CA VAL A 49 -19.24 -11.24 5.75
C VAL A 49 -19.05 -12.71 6.09
N SER A 50 -17.95 -13.31 5.63
CA SER A 50 -17.58 -14.68 5.94
C SER A 50 -17.41 -14.91 7.45
N GLU A 51 -17.52 -16.17 7.90
CA GLU A 51 -17.36 -16.49 9.32
C GLU A 51 -15.99 -16.06 9.87
N ALA A 52 -14.92 -16.41 9.15
CA ALA A 52 -13.56 -16.00 9.49
C ALA A 52 -13.43 -14.47 9.60
N ALA A 53 -13.96 -13.72 8.64
CA ALA A 53 -13.88 -12.26 8.69
C ALA A 53 -14.69 -11.63 9.84
N ARG A 54 -15.77 -12.29 10.30
CA ARG A 54 -16.49 -11.86 11.51
C ARG A 54 -15.65 -12.07 12.77
N ASP A 55 -14.94 -13.19 12.86
CA ASP A 55 -14.06 -13.49 13.99
C ASP A 55 -12.84 -12.56 14.03
N ASP A 56 -12.25 -12.28 12.87
CA ASP A 56 -11.18 -11.29 12.72
C ASP A 56 -11.63 -9.90 13.18
N LEU A 57 -12.84 -9.48 12.82
CA LEU A 57 -13.38 -8.20 13.25
C LEU A 57 -13.60 -8.15 14.77
N VAL A 58 -14.02 -9.25 15.41
CA VAL A 58 -14.10 -9.34 16.88
C VAL A 58 -12.72 -9.23 17.51
N ALA A 59 -11.71 -9.91 16.95
CA ALA A 59 -10.33 -9.85 17.41
C ALA A 59 -9.74 -8.43 17.27
N GLU A 60 -9.97 -7.76 16.13
CA GLU A 60 -9.54 -6.37 15.91
C GLU A 60 -10.15 -5.38 16.91
N VAL A 61 -11.41 -5.59 17.28
CA VAL A 61 -12.06 -4.78 18.32
C VAL A 61 -11.44 -5.06 19.68
N ALA A 62 -11.19 -6.34 19.99
CA ALA A 62 -10.58 -6.73 21.24
C ALA A 62 -9.17 -6.15 21.41
N GLU A 63 -8.34 -6.26 20.37
CA GLU A 63 -7.00 -5.69 20.32
C GLU A 63 -7.02 -4.16 20.46
N ALA A 64 -7.90 -3.48 19.74
CA ALA A 64 -8.04 -2.03 19.82
C ALA A 64 -8.49 -1.57 21.22
N ALA A 65 -9.41 -2.30 21.85
CA ALA A 65 -9.82 -2.04 23.23
C ALA A 65 -8.65 -2.28 24.21
N LEU A 66 -7.90 -3.37 24.09
CA LEU A 66 -6.75 -3.68 24.93
C LEU A 66 -5.66 -2.61 24.85
N ARG A 67 -5.36 -2.10 23.65
CA ARG A 67 -4.41 -1.01 23.45
C ARG A 67 -4.92 0.33 23.99
N GLY A 68 -6.21 0.60 23.82
CA GLY A 68 -6.82 1.88 24.19
C GLY A 68 -7.27 1.99 25.66
N VAL A 69 -7.34 0.88 26.39
CA VAL A 69 -7.99 0.85 27.71
C VAL A 69 -7.29 1.75 28.73
N GLU A 70 -5.98 1.99 28.62
CA GLU A 70 -5.26 2.89 29.53
C GLU A 70 -5.77 4.34 29.44
N GLY A 71 -6.20 4.78 28.25
CA GLY A 71 -6.78 6.10 28.03
C GLY A 71 -8.29 6.19 28.32
N TYR A 72 -8.93 5.09 28.68
CA TYR A 72 -10.35 5.11 29.04
C TYR A 72 -10.55 5.68 30.45
N GLU A 73 -11.07 6.89 30.54
CA GLU A 73 -11.28 7.57 31.83
C GLU A 73 -12.74 7.52 32.31
N GLY A 74 -13.67 6.97 31.53
CA GLY A 74 -15.10 6.99 31.88
C GLY A 74 -15.69 8.41 32.02
N ARG A 75 -15.05 9.43 31.40
CA ARG A 75 -15.47 10.84 31.53
C ARG A 75 -16.95 11.01 31.20
N ARG A 76 -17.62 11.86 31.99
CA ARG A 76 -19.05 12.23 31.83
C ARG A 76 -20.02 11.04 31.96
N GLY A 77 -19.67 10.02 32.74
CA GLY A 77 -20.54 8.86 32.97
C GLY A 77 -20.65 7.93 31.77
N ALA A 78 -19.71 7.99 30.82
CA ALA A 78 -19.71 7.10 29.68
C ALA A 78 -19.37 5.66 30.13
N ALA A 79 -20.34 4.75 30.00
CA ALA A 79 -20.16 3.33 30.30
C ALA A 79 -19.05 2.71 29.43
N PHE A 80 -18.30 1.76 29.99
CA PHE A 80 -17.20 1.10 29.29
C PHE A 80 -17.70 0.33 28.07
N SER A 81 -18.86 -0.33 28.20
CA SER A 81 -19.60 -0.94 27.10
C SER A 81 -19.88 0.01 25.93
N SER A 82 -20.29 1.25 26.20
CA SER A 82 -20.50 2.26 25.15
C SER A 82 -19.20 2.64 24.46
N TRP A 83 -18.10 2.73 25.21
CA TRP A 83 -16.77 3.02 24.67
C TRP A 83 -16.27 1.88 23.75
N VAL A 84 -16.37 0.62 24.17
CA VAL A 84 -16.04 -0.55 23.34
C VAL A 84 -16.94 -0.62 22.11
N TRP A 85 -18.24 -0.33 22.25
CA TRP A 85 -19.16 -0.30 21.11
C TRP A 85 -18.78 0.77 20.09
N ALA A 86 -18.29 1.93 20.53
CA ALA A 86 -17.78 2.96 19.62
C ALA A 86 -16.52 2.50 18.86
N ILE A 87 -15.64 1.72 19.49
CA ILE A 87 -14.50 1.08 18.81
C ILE A 87 -15.02 0.12 17.74
N TYR A 88 -15.99 -0.75 18.08
CA TYR A 88 -16.62 -1.66 17.14
C TYR A 88 -17.20 -0.95 15.91
N LEU A 89 -17.96 0.13 16.10
CA LEU A 89 -18.55 0.87 14.99
C LEU A 89 -17.48 1.43 14.04
N ARG A 90 -16.39 1.98 14.57
CA ARG A 90 -15.26 2.48 13.76
C ARG A 90 -14.57 1.35 13.01
N LYS A 91 -14.21 0.26 13.70
CA LYS A 91 -13.56 -0.91 13.11
C LYS A 91 -14.41 -1.55 12.01
N ARG A 92 -15.72 -1.62 12.21
CA ARG A 92 -16.66 -2.12 11.20
C ARG A 92 -16.68 -1.23 9.95
N VAL A 93 -16.73 0.09 10.11
CA VAL A 93 -16.67 1.02 8.97
C VAL A 93 -15.34 0.88 8.23
N ASP A 94 -14.23 0.77 8.96
CA ASP A 94 -12.91 0.54 8.36
C ASP A 94 -12.83 -0.78 7.60
N PHE A 95 -13.38 -1.86 8.17
CA PHE A 95 -13.48 -3.17 7.51
C PHE A 95 -14.21 -3.08 6.18
N PHE A 96 -15.43 -2.52 6.17
CA PHE A 96 -16.19 -2.38 4.91
C PHE A 96 -15.57 -1.40 3.92
N ARG A 97 -14.86 -0.36 4.39
CA ARG A 97 -14.15 0.59 3.52
C ARG A 97 -12.96 -0.04 2.82
N ARG A 98 -12.23 -0.94 3.49
CA ARG A 98 -11.12 -1.69 2.90
C ARG A 98 -11.60 -2.74 1.90
N GLY A 99 -12.87 -3.12 1.98
CA GLY A 99 -13.42 -4.30 1.32
C GLY A 99 -13.01 -5.57 2.06
N GLU A 100 -13.72 -6.68 1.78
CA GLU A 100 -13.21 -7.99 2.21
C GLU A 100 -11.83 -8.16 1.56
N PRO A 101 -10.77 -8.52 2.32
CA PRO A 101 -9.49 -8.86 1.73
C PRO A 101 -9.78 -9.87 0.63
N ARG A 102 -9.50 -9.51 -0.63
CA ARG A 102 -9.64 -10.44 -1.73
C ARG A 102 -8.62 -11.53 -1.47
N SER A 103 -9.04 -12.61 -0.81
CA SER A 103 -8.27 -13.85 -0.76
C SER A 103 -8.25 -14.35 -2.19
N VAL A 104 -7.18 -14.01 -2.90
CA VAL A 104 -6.91 -14.64 -4.19
C VAL A 104 -6.52 -16.06 -3.83
N SER A 105 -7.42 -17.01 -4.07
CA SER A 105 -7.08 -18.41 -3.92
C SER A 105 -5.88 -18.70 -4.80
N LEU A 106 -4.89 -19.43 -4.27
CA LEU A 106 -3.75 -19.88 -5.06
C LEU A 106 -4.22 -20.76 -6.24
N ASP A 107 -5.35 -21.46 -6.08
CA ASP A 107 -5.98 -22.25 -7.14
C ASP A 107 -6.67 -21.38 -8.21
N SER A 108 -6.87 -20.09 -7.94
CA SER A 108 -7.39 -19.09 -8.89
C SER A 108 -6.28 -18.26 -9.52
N LEU A 109 -5.02 -18.47 -9.14
CA LEU A 109 -3.91 -17.89 -9.86
C LEU A 109 -3.78 -18.67 -11.18
N GLU A 110 -3.97 -17.97 -12.28
CA GLU A 110 -3.53 -18.49 -13.57
C GLU A 110 -2.04 -18.85 -13.45
N PRO A 111 -1.61 -20.01 -13.97
CA PRO A 111 -0.20 -20.35 -14.02
C PRO A 111 0.56 -19.17 -14.60
N TRP A 112 1.64 -18.76 -13.93
CA TRP A 112 2.50 -17.70 -14.42
C TRP A 112 2.90 -18.03 -15.86
N GLN A 113 2.32 -17.31 -16.81
CA GLN A 113 2.74 -17.41 -18.20
C GLN A 113 4.09 -16.70 -18.26
N GLU A 114 5.14 -17.49 -18.46
CA GLU A 114 6.43 -16.95 -18.80
C GLU A 114 6.21 -16.04 -20.02
N PRO A 115 6.52 -14.74 -19.93
CA PRO A 115 6.26 -13.84 -21.05
C PRO A 115 6.95 -14.44 -22.26
N GLU A 116 6.15 -14.78 -23.28
CA GLU A 116 6.70 -15.17 -24.57
C GLU A 116 7.69 -14.08 -24.95
N ALA A 117 8.90 -14.47 -25.38
CA ALA A 117 9.84 -13.52 -25.93
C ALA A 117 9.14 -12.87 -27.12
N GLU A 118 8.56 -11.69 -26.90
CA GLU A 118 8.03 -10.86 -27.97
C GLU A 118 9.17 -10.74 -28.97
N ASP A 119 8.88 -11.06 -30.24
CA ASP A 119 9.83 -10.93 -31.33
C ASP A 119 10.25 -9.46 -31.34
N ASP A 120 11.39 -9.19 -30.71
CA ASP A 120 11.84 -7.86 -30.25
C ASP A 120 12.29 -6.99 -31.42
N LYS A 121 11.88 -7.37 -32.63
CA LYS A 121 12.14 -6.68 -33.89
C LYS A 121 11.68 -5.24 -33.82
N GLU A 122 10.52 -4.95 -33.22
CA GLU A 122 10.07 -3.56 -33.06
C GLU A 122 11.03 -2.78 -32.14
N ALA A 123 11.47 -3.37 -31.02
CA ALA A 123 12.43 -2.71 -30.13
C ALA A 123 13.81 -2.55 -30.79
N GLN A 124 14.25 -3.51 -31.59
CA GLN A 124 15.47 -3.46 -32.39
C GLN A 124 15.39 -2.35 -33.44
N ASP A 125 14.30 -2.28 -34.20
CA ASP A 125 14.05 -1.25 -35.22
C ASP A 125 14.05 0.16 -34.57
N VAL A 126 13.42 0.30 -33.40
CA VAL A 126 13.42 1.55 -32.63
C VAL A 126 14.83 1.89 -32.13
N ALA A 127 15.58 0.91 -31.62
CA ALA A 127 16.94 1.12 -31.13
C ALA A 127 17.88 1.55 -32.26
N GLU A 128 17.77 0.94 -33.44
CA GLU A 128 18.53 1.30 -34.64
C GLU A 128 18.18 2.73 -35.11
N ALA A 129 16.89 3.08 -35.15
CA ALA A 129 16.45 4.43 -35.51
C ALA A 129 16.97 5.50 -34.53
N VAL A 130 16.97 5.21 -33.22
CA VAL A 130 17.54 6.12 -32.21
C VAL A 130 19.05 6.26 -32.39
N TYR A 131 19.76 5.17 -32.66
CA TYR A 131 21.21 5.18 -32.87
C TYR A 131 21.60 6.04 -34.07
N GLU A 132 20.91 5.86 -35.20
CA GLU A 132 21.15 6.65 -36.41
C GLU A 132 20.81 8.14 -36.21
N ALA A 133 19.72 8.44 -35.50
CA ALA A 133 19.37 9.83 -35.18
C ALA A 133 20.44 10.50 -34.29
N ILE A 134 20.98 9.79 -33.30
CA ILE A 134 22.08 10.30 -32.46
C ILE A 134 23.35 10.54 -33.30
N ARG A 135 23.68 9.63 -34.22
CA ARG A 135 24.82 9.78 -35.14
C ARG A 135 24.68 11.00 -36.06
N LEU A 136 23.47 11.27 -36.55
CA LEU A 136 23.17 12.47 -37.34
C LEU A 136 23.29 13.76 -36.50
N MET A 137 22.90 13.74 -35.23
CA MET A 137 23.08 14.87 -34.33
C MET A 137 24.57 15.19 -34.10
N GLU A 138 25.43 14.17 -34.00
CA GLU A 138 26.88 14.39 -33.86
C GLU A 138 27.48 15.07 -35.10
N THR A 139 27.08 14.66 -36.30
CA THR A 139 27.62 15.20 -37.56
C THR A 139 27.05 16.57 -37.94
N SER A 140 25.84 16.91 -37.48
CA SER A 140 25.17 18.19 -37.76
C SER A 140 25.57 19.34 -36.82
N GLY A 141 26.54 19.13 -35.93
CA GLY A 141 27.02 20.15 -34.99
C GLY A 141 26.21 20.23 -33.69
N GLU A 142 25.30 19.27 -33.45
CA GLU A 142 24.50 19.17 -32.23
C GLU A 142 25.14 18.26 -31.17
N ALA A 143 26.47 18.18 -31.17
CA ALA A 143 27.25 17.34 -30.25
C ALA A 143 26.90 17.56 -28.77
N GLU A 144 26.42 18.75 -28.42
CA GLU A 144 25.98 19.10 -27.06
C GLU A 144 24.73 18.32 -26.62
N CYS A 145 23.82 18.03 -27.54
CA CYS A 145 22.62 17.24 -27.27
C CYS A 145 22.94 15.74 -27.22
N THR A 146 23.85 15.26 -28.08
CA THR A 146 24.31 13.87 -28.02
C THR A 146 25.00 13.57 -26.69
N ARG A 147 25.93 14.42 -26.26
CA ARG A 147 26.60 14.27 -24.96
C ARG A 147 25.60 14.27 -23.79
N LEU A 148 24.61 15.16 -23.85
CA LEU A 148 23.55 15.21 -22.84
C LEU A 148 22.76 13.91 -22.73
N PHE A 149 22.40 13.28 -23.86
CA PHE A 149 21.68 11.99 -23.84
C PHE A 149 22.55 10.84 -23.33
N GLN A 150 23.82 10.79 -23.74
CA GLN A 150 24.77 9.79 -23.23
C GLN A 150 24.94 9.90 -21.71
N ASP A 151 25.10 11.12 -21.18
CA ASP A 151 25.21 11.35 -19.74
C ASP A 151 23.89 11.04 -19.02
N LEU A 152 22.74 11.40 -19.61
CA LEU A 152 21.43 11.06 -19.04
C LEU A 152 21.25 9.55 -18.90
N TYR A 153 21.56 8.78 -19.94
CA TYR A 153 21.45 7.32 -19.91
C TYR A 153 22.42 6.71 -18.89
N ARG A 154 23.68 7.17 -18.86
CA ARG A 154 24.68 6.72 -17.89
C ARG A 154 24.25 6.98 -16.45
N PHE A 155 23.74 8.18 -16.14
CA PHE A 155 23.30 8.54 -14.80
C PHE A 155 22.10 7.70 -14.34
N LEU A 156 21.12 7.49 -15.22
CA LEU A 156 19.96 6.64 -14.91
C LEU A 156 20.38 5.19 -14.69
N GLY A 157 21.33 4.67 -15.48
CA GLY A 157 21.86 3.30 -15.34
C GLY A 157 22.54 3.02 -14.00
N ILE A 158 23.06 4.05 -13.31
CA ILE A 158 23.65 3.93 -11.97
C ILE A 158 22.72 4.44 -10.84
N GLY A 159 21.43 4.64 -11.14
CA GLY A 159 20.43 5.05 -10.16
C GLY A 159 20.53 6.51 -9.70
N LYS A 160 21.29 7.36 -10.41
CA LYS A 160 21.35 8.80 -10.11
C LYS A 160 20.10 9.51 -10.60
N LYS A 161 19.75 10.59 -9.91
CA LYS A 161 18.56 11.41 -10.22
C LYS A 161 18.94 12.53 -11.18
N GLN A 162 17.95 13.08 -11.89
CA GLN A 162 18.15 14.26 -12.77
C GLN A 162 18.74 15.47 -12.03
N LYS A 163 18.54 15.57 -10.71
CA LYS A 163 19.18 16.59 -9.88
C LYS A 163 20.71 16.51 -9.94
N ASP A 164 21.26 15.31 -9.89
CA ASP A 164 22.71 15.07 -9.92
C ASP A 164 23.28 15.40 -11.31
N LEU A 165 22.52 15.13 -12.38
CA LEU A 165 22.88 15.52 -13.74
C LEU A 165 22.82 17.04 -13.92
N ALA A 166 21.84 17.71 -13.31
CA ALA A 166 21.75 19.18 -13.37
C ALA A 166 22.95 19.83 -12.68
N GLU A 167 23.35 19.31 -11.51
CA GLU A 167 24.56 19.72 -10.81
C GLU A 167 25.83 19.46 -11.62
N HIS A 168 25.93 18.30 -12.27
CA HIS A 168 27.06 17.97 -13.16
C HIS A 168 27.26 18.99 -14.29
N TYR A 169 26.16 19.53 -14.84
CA TYR A 169 26.18 20.55 -15.88
C TYR A 169 26.21 21.99 -15.34
N GLY A 170 26.22 22.19 -14.02
CA GLY A 170 26.13 23.53 -13.42
C GLY A 170 24.80 24.25 -13.70
N LEU A 171 23.72 23.51 -13.89
CA LEU A 171 22.40 24.01 -14.26
C LEU A 171 21.37 23.85 -13.12
N LYS A 172 20.36 24.71 -13.12
CA LYS A 172 19.13 24.43 -12.36
C LYS A 172 18.38 23.27 -13.02
N VAL A 173 17.71 22.44 -12.23
CA VAL A 173 16.93 21.28 -12.71
C VAL A 173 15.94 21.68 -13.81
N ASN A 174 15.25 22.81 -13.67
CA ASN A 174 14.32 23.30 -14.70
C ASN A 174 15.03 23.63 -16.03
N SER A 175 16.22 24.24 -15.98
CA SER A 175 17.02 24.57 -17.16
C SER A 175 17.52 23.32 -17.88
N LEU A 176 17.95 22.30 -17.11
CA LEU A 176 18.29 20.99 -17.65
C LEU A 176 17.09 20.35 -18.35
N ASN A 177 15.91 20.34 -17.71
CA ASN A 177 14.69 19.75 -18.28
C ASN A 177 14.27 20.43 -19.59
N GLN A 178 14.34 21.75 -19.66
CA GLN A 178 14.08 22.48 -20.91
C GLN A 178 15.09 22.12 -22.00
N ARG A 179 16.36 21.95 -21.64
CA ARG A 179 17.40 21.54 -22.58
C ARG A 179 17.19 20.11 -23.10
N ILE A 180 16.88 19.16 -22.21
CA ILE A 180 16.50 17.79 -22.58
C ILE A 180 15.28 17.80 -23.51
N SER A 181 14.27 18.63 -23.21
CA SER A 181 13.07 18.74 -24.04
C SER A 181 13.37 19.22 -25.47
N ARG A 182 14.25 20.22 -25.62
CA ARG A 182 14.71 20.69 -26.94
C ARG A 182 15.46 19.60 -27.70
N CYS A 183 16.43 18.95 -27.06
CA CYS A 183 17.18 17.85 -27.68
C CYS A 183 16.26 16.68 -28.07
N ARG A 184 15.25 16.36 -27.24
CA ARG A 184 14.27 15.30 -27.54
C ARG A 184 13.38 15.65 -28.73
N ARG A 185 12.94 16.90 -28.84
CA ARG A 185 12.17 17.36 -30.01
C ARG A 185 12.98 17.17 -31.28
N ARG A 186 14.25 17.55 -31.24
CA ARG A 186 15.16 17.39 -32.37
C ARG A 186 15.41 15.93 -32.75
N LEU A 187 15.59 15.07 -31.76
CA LEU A 187 15.68 13.62 -31.98
C LEU A 187 14.43 13.06 -32.65
N LYS A 188 13.23 13.49 -32.20
CA LYS A 188 11.96 13.09 -32.83
C LYS A 188 11.84 13.54 -34.28
N GLU A 189 12.28 14.76 -34.59
CA GLU A 189 12.30 15.26 -35.98
C GLU A 189 13.18 14.39 -36.88
N LEU A 190 14.36 13.98 -36.40
CA LEU A 190 15.28 13.11 -37.15
C LEU A 190 14.74 11.69 -37.33
N MET A 191 13.96 11.20 -36.37
CA MET A 191 13.29 9.89 -36.45
C MET A 191 11.98 9.92 -37.28
N GLY A 192 11.52 11.10 -37.75
CA GLY A 192 10.25 11.23 -38.44
C GLY A 192 9.01 11.08 -37.53
N LEU A 193 9.16 11.35 -36.24
CA LEU A 193 8.11 11.21 -35.20
C LEU A 193 7.55 12.57 -34.72
N ALA A 194 7.82 13.65 -35.45
CA ALA A 194 7.48 15.02 -35.07
C ALA A 194 6.16 15.51 -35.71
#